data_AF-A0A293M5G4-F1
#
_entry.id   AF-A0A293M5G4-F1
#
_cell.length_a   1.000
_cell.length_b   1.000
_cell.length_c   1.000
_cell.angle_alpha   90.00
_cell.angle_beta   90.00
_cell.angle_gamma   90.00
#
_symmetry.space_group_name_H-M   'P 1'
#
loop_
_entity.id
_entity.type
_entity.pdbx_description
1 polymer ?
#
loop_
_entity_poly.entity_id
_entity_poly.type
_entity_poly.pdbx_seq_one_letter_code
_entity_poly.pdbx_strand_id
1 'polypeptide(L)'
;MDDLDEEHNSGDESSLEEDQEALVERIQQECIEKFSSLDFIMEPGIFAQLKRYFQAGGNPEQVVDLLLENYQAVAQTANLLAEWLIMAGMKISEVQALVEDHLKQMILKHFDPKKADTIFTDEGETPAWLTEMIEHPTWRSLVYKLAEEYPDCLMLNFTIKLISDAGFQSEITSIATASQQLEVFSRILKTATDNFLEGGEESMERNLSEFTRMVCHGEHTYLYSQAVLHVLSQEPRGGSNIRRLAQEISRHAQKTNHDPTPITMALNGAAAYPRACQALSAMLSRDALNPADVTWLYKMYQAADPPPVDLLREPHFLDLLLDALFRPGSRLNPEHKPKYVFLLAYAGSVYETRRKGVRKALNKDELRATQQAVEKVHTICQERKGSSELIPELNALFQGMRFPVVALGVVHWVGHVVSEPSYFKLSTEHTPLHLALLDEVVVCHTTLHQRVLDLLIRLFESPPQEELDVLVQLEHRKMLLDRMVHLLSRGCVVPVVTYVRSCWEKQDTDVSLIRYFVTEVLDVIAPPYTAEFVQLFLPLAESEEVTGGVRGEGQVAATGGEADAVSEFIMHCKSNYIMMS
;
A
#
# COMPACT_ATOMS: atom_id res chain seq x y z
N MET A 1 -81.14 31.96 52.84
CA MET A 1 -80.69 31.31 51.59
C MET A 1 -79.82 32.31 50.88
N ASP A 2 -78.51 32.32 51.06
CA ASP A 2 -77.67 31.27 51.64
C ASP A 2 -76.53 31.88 52.44
N ASP A 3 -76.22 31.17 53.53
CA ASP A 3 -74.98 31.23 54.29
C ASP A 3 -73.75 31.04 53.38
N LEU A 4 -72.56 31.45 53.85
CA LEU A 4 -71.29 30.73 53.71
C LEU A 4 -70.15 31.54 54.37
N ASP A 5 -69.95 31.22 55.64
CA ASP A 5 -68.70 30.84 56.31
C ASP A 5 -67.42 31.70 56.17
N GLU A 6 -67.02 32.25 57.32
CA GLU A 6 -65.64 32.44 57.72
C GLU A 6 -64.93 31.08 57.83
N GLU A 7 -63.82 30.86 57.14
CA GLU A 7 -62.80 29.90 57.59
C GLU A 7 -61.38 30.42 57.29
N HIS A 8 -60.59 30.51 58.36
CA HIS A 8 -59.15 30.75 58.37
C HIS A 8 -58.41 29.79 57.45
N ASN A 9 -57.63 30.32 56.50
CA ASN A 9 -56.57 29.56 55.84
C ASN A 9 -55.20 30.07 56.34
N SER A 10 -54.75 29.52 57.47
CA SER A 10 -53.43 29.78 58.06
C SER A 10 -52.66 28.46 58.27
N GLY A 11 -52.70 27.55 57.28
CA GLY A 11 -52.16 26.20 57.41
C GLY A 11 -51.44 25.62 56.19
N ASP A 12 -51.16 26.41 55.15
CA ASP A 12 -50.59 25.88 53.89
C ASP A 12 -49.28 26.58 53.44
N GLU A 13 -48.76 27.54 54.22
CA GLU A 13 -47.42 28.12 53.99
C GLU A 13 -46.30 27.31 54.67
N SER A 14 -46.59 26.63 55.79
CA SER A 14 -45.56 25.92 56.57
C SER A 14 -45.06 24.63 55.90
N SER A 15 -45.87 23.96 55.08
CA SER A 15 -45.50 22.71 54.41
C SER A 15 -44.59 22.94 53.19
N LEU A 16 -44.71 24.08 52.52
CA LEU A 16 -43.86 24.49 51.39
C LEU A 16 -42.51 25.06 51.85
N GLU A 17 -42.48 25.70 53.02
CA GLU A 17 -41.25 26.18 53.67
C GLU A 17 -40.39 25.03 54.21
N GLU A 18 -41.00 24.00 54.81
CA GLU A 18 -40.30 22.79 55.28
C GLU A 18 -39.62 22.00 54.14
N ASP A 19 -40.24 21.92 52.96
CA ASP A 19 -39.65 21.26 51.78
C ASP A 19 -38.49 22.07 51.16
N GLN A 20 -38.52 23.41 51.26
CA GLN A 20 -37.43 24.28 50.83
C GLN A 20 -36.25 24.26 51.80
N GLU A 21 -36.49 24.27 53.11
CA GLU A 21 -35.44 24.14 54.12
C GLU A 21 -34.72 22.79 54.02
N ALA A 22 -35.46 21.69 53.83
CA ALA A 22 -34.87 20.37 53.64
C ALA A 22 -34.02 20.26 52.35
N LEU A 23 -34.38 20.99 51.29
CA LEU A 23 -33.61 21.04 50.06
C LEU A 23 -32.31 21.86 50.25
N VAL A 24 -32.39 22.97 50.98
CA VAL A 24 -31.24 23.82 51.31
C VAL A 24 -30.24 23.07 52.20
N GLU A 25 -30.71 22.33 53.21
CA GLU A 25 -29.86 21.49 54.07
C GLU A 25 -29.17 20.37 53.28
N ARG A 26 -29.86 19.71 52.33
CA ARG A 26 -29.23 18.71 51.46
C ARG A 26 -28.14 19.30 50.57
N ILE A 27 -28.37 20.50 50.01
CA ILE A 27 -27.37 21.19 49.18
C ILE A 27 -26.16 21.58 50.03
N GLN A 28 -26.37 22.02 51.28
CA GLN A 28 -25.28 22.30 52.21
C GLN A 28 -24.47 21.04 52.55
N GLN A 29 -25.13 19.92 52.87
CA GLN A 29 -24.46 18.65 53.17
C GLN A 29 -23.64 18.13 51.98
N GLU A 30 -24.20 18.17 50.77
CA GLU A 30 -23.49 17.73 49.56
C GLU A 30 -22.25 18.60 49.25
N CYS A 31 -22.32 19.91 49.55
CA CYS A 31 -21.17 20.80 49.41
C CYS A 31 -20.12 20.57 50.51
N ILE A 32 -20.53 20.33 51.75
CA ILE A 32 -19.65 20.02 52.89
C ILE A 32 -18.90 18.71 52.67
N GLU A 33 -19.55 17.67 52.15
CA GLU A 33 -18.89 16.42 51.77
C GLU A 33 -17.83 16.65 50.70
N LYS A 34 -18.11 17.53 49.72
CA LYS A 34 -17.13 17.89 48.68
C LYS A 34 -15.96 18.69 49.23
N PHE A 35 -16.20 19.68 50.10
CA PHE A 35 -15.13 20.45 50.76
C PHE A 35 -14.27 19.60 51.72
N SER A 36 -14.82 18.49 52.22
CA SER A 36 -14.10 17.53 53.06
C SER A 36 -13.22 16.56 52.26
N SER A 37 -13.28 16.60 50.93
CA SER A 37 -12.40 15.77 50.09
C SER A 37 -10.98 16.33 50.03
N LEU A 38 -10.00 15.43 49.91
CA LEU A 38 -8.58 15.76 49.92
C LEU A 38 -8.23 16.72 48.78
N ASP A 39 -7.52 17.81 49.10
CA ASP A 39 -7.06 18.82 48.15
C ASP A 39 -8.17 19.45 47.26
N PHE A 40 -9.43 19.44 47.70
CA PHE A 40 -10.56 20.04 46.95
C PHE A 40 -10.36 21.52 46.61
N ILE A 41 -9.47 22.21 47.35
CA ILE A 41 -9.08 23.60 47.07
C ILE A 41 -8.47 23.79 45.68
N MET A 42 -7.90 22.72 45.10
CA MET A 42 -7.25 22.72 43.79
C MET A 42 -8.18 22.24 42.66
N GLU A 43 -9.42 21.86 42.96
CA GLU A 43 -10.39 21.39 41.97
C GLU A 43 -11.01 22.57 41.19
N PRO A 44 -11.17 22.48 39.85
CA PRO A 44 -11.64 23.58 39.01
C PRO A 44 -13.08 24.04 39.33
N GLY A 45 -13.89 23.18 39.98
CA GLY A 45 -15.27 23.46 40.35
C GLY A 45 -15.46 24.23 41.67
N ILE A 46 -14.38 24.54 42.41
CA ILE A 46 -14.50 25.09 43.78
C ILE A 46 -15.31 26.39 43.84
N PHE A 47 -15.13 27.29 42.88
CA PHE A 47 -15.85 28.58 42.87
C PHE A 47 -17.34 28.42 42.63
N ALA A 48 -17.75 27.46 41.79
CA ALA A 48 -19.16 27.15 41.55
C ALA A 48 -19.80 26.54 42.81
N GLN A 49 -19.08 25.64 43.48
CA GLN A 49 -19.53 24.99 44.70
C GLN A 49 -19.60 25.95 45.90
N LEU A 50 -18.60 26.83 46.05
CA LEU A 50 -18.61 27.90 47.05
C LEU A 50 -19.80 28.83 46.83
N LYS A 51 -20.04 29.25 45.59
CA LYS A 51 -21.19 30.11 45.25
C LYS A 51 -22.51 29.43 45.59
N ARG A 52 -22.64 28.13 45.30
CA ARG A 52 -23.84 27.33 45.62
C ARG A 52 -24.03 27.14 47.13
N TYR A 53 -22.95 26.96 47.88
CA TYR A 53 -22.97 26.84 49.35
C TYR A 53 -23.34 28.16 50.04
N PHE A 54 -22.78 29.29 49.58
CA PHE A 54 -23.13 30.61 50.12
C PHE A 54 -24.54 31.05 49.75
N GLN A 55 -25.04 30.69 48.56
CA GLN A 55 -26.43 30.92 48.18
C GLN A 55 -27.43 30.10 49.01
N ALA A 56 -26.98 28.96 49.54
CA ALA A 56 -27.75 28.12 50.46
C ALA A 56 -27.64 28.58 51.93
N GLY A 57 -26.97 29.70 52.24
CA GLY A 57 -26.84 30.21 53.61
C GLY A 57 -25.77 29.51 54.47
N GLY A 58 -24.84 28.78 53.84
CA GLY A 58 -23.77 28.07 54.55
C GLY A 58 -22.74 28.98 55.24
N ASN A 59 -22.14 28.50 56.32
CA ASN A 59 -21.21 29.26 57.17
C ASN A 59 -19.80 29.35 56.52
N PRO A 60 -19.26 30.56 56.26
CA PRO A 60 -17.92 30.72 55.67
C PRO A 60 -16.78 30.15 56.50
N GLU A 61 -16.83 30.25 57.83
CA GLU A 61 -15.75 29.78 58.71
C GLU A 61 -15.58 28.27 58.61
N GLN A 62 -16.70 27.54 58.58
CA GLN A 62 -16.71 26.09 58.49
C GLN A 62 -16.09 25.59 57.17
N VAL A 63 -16.28 26.29 56.06
CA VAL A 63 -15.68 25.92 54.77
C VAL A 63 -14.18 26.20 54.75
N VAL A 64 -13.75 27.31 55.35
CA VAL A 64 -12.32 27.63 55.46
C VAL A 64 -11.60 26.58 56.28
N ASP A 65 -12.16 26.20 57.44
CA ASP A 65 -11.57 25.17 58.29
C ASP A 65 -11.51 23.81 57.58
N LEU A 66 -12.59 23.39 56.93
CA LEU A 66 -12.63 22.12 56.18
C LEU A 66 -11.66 22.08 55.00
N LEU A 67 -11.52 23.18 54.25
CA LEU A 67 -10.57 23.25 53.14
C LEU A 67 -9.12 23.30 53.61
N LEU A 68 -8.84 23.96 54.74
CA LEU A 68 -7.50 24.02 55.31
C LEU A 68 -7.07 22.69 55.94
N GLU A 69 -7.96 22.03 56.66
CA GLU A 69 -7.67 20.74 57.32
C GLU A 69 -7.40 19.61 56.31
N ASN A 70 -8.07 19.65 55.15
CA ASN A 70 -7.96 18.61 54.12
C ASN A 70 -6.96 18.94 53.00
N TYR A 71 -6.20 20.04 53.12
CA TYR A 71 -5.16 20.42 52.17
C TYR A 71 -3.83 19.73 52.51
N GLN A 72 -3.42 18.79 51.66
CA GLN A 72 -2.16 18.04 51.76
C GLN A 72 -1.13 18.44 50.69
N ALA A 73 -1.49 19.36 49.78
CA ALA A 73 -0.56 19.92 48.78
C ALA A 73 0.07 18.85 47.89
N VAL A 74 -0.70 17.83 47.50
CA VAL A 74 -0.19 16.68 46.72
C VAL A 74 0.38 17.14 45.38
N ALA A 75 -0.27 18.11 44.73
CA ALA A 75 0.19 18.70 43.47
C ALA A 75 1.53 19.43 43.62
N GLN A 76 1.72 20.23 44.69
CA GLN A 76 3.01 20.89 44.93
C GLN A 76 4.11 19.88 45.27
N THR A 77 3.78 18.82 46.00
CA THR A 77 4.73 17.75 46.35
C THR A 77 5.20 17.01 45.09
N ALA A 78 4.31 16.78 44.12
CA ALA A 78 4.67 16.21 42.83
C ALA A 78 5.60 17.12 42.01
N ASN A 79 5.35 18.44 42.00
CA ASN A 79 6.25 19.40 41.36
C ASN A 79 7.64 19.44 42.02
N LEU A 80 7.69 19.37 43.35
CA LEU A 80 8.96 19.33 44.08
C LEU A 80 9.75 18.05 43.78
N LEU A 81 9.06 16.91 43.69
CA LEU A 81 9.65 15.64 43.25
C LEU A 81 10.19 15.74 41.82
N ALA A 82 9.46 16.39 40.90
CA ALA A 82 9.94 16.64 39.54
C ALA A 82 11.22 17.49 39.53
N GLU A 83 11.29 18.55 40.33
CA GLU A 83 12.51 19.36 40.50
C GLU A 83 13.67 18.56 41.09
N TRP A 84 13.40 17.69 42.06
CA TRP A 84 14.43 16.82 42.64
C TRP A 84 14.96 15.80 41.64
N LEU A 85 14.13 15.25 40.76
CA LEU A 85 14.55 14.38 39.67
C LEU A 85 15.47 15.11 38.68
N ILE A 86 15.16 16.38 38.38
CA ILE A 86 16.03 17.25 37.55
C ILE A 86 17.38 17.47 38.26
N MET A 87 17.38 17.78 39.56
CA MET A 87 18.61 17.95 40.34
C MET A 87 19.44 16.66 40.46
N ALA A 88 18.80 15.50 40.46
CA ALA A 88 19.46 14.19 40.49
C ALA A 88 20.14 13.82 39.16
N GLY A 89 20.01 14.64 38.12
CA GLY A 89 20.71 14.49 36.84
C GLY A 89 19.84 13.98 35.69
N MET A 90 18.54 13.83 35.88
CA MET A 90 17.62 13.57 34.77
C MET A 90 17.44 14.82 33.92
N LYS A 91 17.28 14.64 32.61
CA LYS A 91 16.96 15.75 31.72
C LYS A 91 15.53 16.21 31.97
N ILE A 92 15.29 17.51 31.86
CA ILE A 92 13.95 18.12 31.99
C ILE A 92 12.95 17.45 31.05
N SER A 93 13.37 17.12 29.83
CA SER A 93 12.55 16.41 28.83
C SER A 93 12.12 15.01 29.27
N GLU A 94 12.95 14.30 30.04
CA GLU A 94 12.63 12.93 30.52
C GLU A 94 11.63 12.98 31.68
N VAL A 95 11.75 13.99 32.55
CA VAL A 95 10.78 14.22 33.64
C VAL A 95 9.42 14.64 33.06
N GLN A 96 9.41 15.54 32.08
CA GLN A 96 8.19 15.93 31.36
C GLN A 96 7.53 14.73 30.68
N ALA A 97 8.29 13.90 29.96
CA ALA A 97 7.78 12.69 29.33
C ALA A 97 7.16 11.70 30.35
N LEU A 98 7.75 11.56 31.54
CA LEU A 98 7.22 10.72 32.62
C LEU A 98 5.85 11.19 33.11
N VAL A 99 5.69 12.51 33.28
CA VAL A 99 4.41 13.11 33.69
C VAL A 99 3.38 12.99 32.57
N GLU A 100 3.77 13.26 31.31
CA GLU A 100 2.93 13.10 30.13
C GLU A 100 2.44 11.65 29.96
N ASP A 101 3.33 10.66 30.12
CA ASP A 101 2.97 9.24 30.02
C ASP A 101 2.01 8.81 31.14
N HIS A 102 2.21 9.31 32.36
CA HIS A 102 1.28 9.02 33.46
C HIS A 102 -0.10 9.65 33.22
N LEU A 103 -0.15 10.91 32.78
CA LEU A 103 -1.39 11.58 32.37
C LEU A 103 -2.09 10.82 31.24
N LYS A 104 -1.34 10.38 30.23
CA LYS A 104 -1.84 9.58 29.12
C LYS A 104 -2.53 8.30 29.61
N GLN A 105 -1.91 7.58 30.55
CA GLN A 105 -2.49 6.37 31.13
C GLN A 105 -3.75 6.66 31.96
N MET A 106 -3.76 7.75 32.72
CA MET A 106 -4.94 8.16 33.48
C MET A 106 -6.11 8.50 32.57
N ILE A 107 -5.85 9.26 31.49
CA ILE A 107 -6.88 9.62 30.52
C ILE A 107 -7.45 8.35 29.88
N LEU A 108 -6.61 7.44 29.38
CA LEU A 108 -7.08 6.16 28.82
C LEU A 108 -7.98 5.37 29.78
N LYS A 109 -7.64 5.34 31.07
CA LYS A 109 -8.38 4.56 32.07
C LYS A 109 -9.71 5.19 32.50
N HIS A 110 -9.80 6.52 32.49
CA HIS A 110 -10.93 7.27 33.05
C HIS A 110 -11.72 8.06 32.01
N PHE A 111 -11.42 7.92 30.71
CA PHE A 111 -12.12 8.62 29.65
C PHE A 111 -13.59 8.18 29.58
N ASP A 112 -14.49 9.17 29.59
CA ASP A 112 -15.93 8.97 29.44
C ASP A 112 -16.40 9.70 28.17
N PRO A 113 -16.77 8.98 27.10
CA PRO A 113 -17.13 9.58 25.82
C PRO A 113 -18.37 10.48 25.91
N LYS A 114 -19.32 10.16 26.81
CA LYS A 114 -20.55 10.94 26.94
C LYS A 114 -20.27 12.33 27.51
N LYS A 115 -19.37 12.41 28.49
CA LYS A 115 -18.97 13.68 29.10
C LYS A 115 -18.19 14.54 28.12
N ALA A 116 -17.29 13.93 27.35
CA ALA A 116 -16.54 14.61 26.32
C ALA A 116 -17.45 15.21 25.23
N ASP A 117 -18.48 14.47 24.82
CA ASP A 117 -19.44 14.96 23.83
C ASP A 117 -20.30 16.12 24.37
N THR A 118 -20.69 16.10 25.66
CA THR A 118 -21.43 17.23 26.26
C THR A 118 -20.67 18.55 26.20
N ILE A 119 -19.34 18.53 26.34
CA ILE A 119 -18.52 19.75 26.24
C ILE A 119 -18.66 20.36 24.84
N PHE A 120 -18.71 19.51 23.81
CA PHE A 120 -18.87 19.93 22.42
C PHE A 120 -20.31 20.37 22.09
N THR A 121 -21.32 19.73 22.68
CA THR A 121 -22.73 20.08 22.42
C THR A 121 -23.19 21.33 23.16
N ASP A 122 -22.68 21.58 24.36
CA ASP A 122 -23.12 22.70 25.20
C ASP A 122 -22.40 24.00 24.86
N GLU A 123 -21.11 23.96 24.48
CA GLU A 123 -20.34 25.17 24.17
C GLU A 123 -20.45 25.60 22.70
N GLY A 124 -20.86 24.70 21.79
CA GLY A 124 -21.14 25.01 20.37
C GLY A 124 -19.94 25.47 19.52
N GLU A 125 -18.81 25.78 20.14
CA GLU A 125 -17.54 26.17 19.52
C GLU A 125 -16.43 25.18 19.87
N THR A 126 -15.40 25.12 19.01
CA THR A 126 -14.23 24.26 19.22
C THR A 126 -13.39 24.81 20.37
N PRO A 127 -13.09 24.03 21.42
CA PRO A 127 -12.33 24.55 22.53
C PRO A 127 -10.89 24.92 22.12
N ALA A 128 -10.41 26.11 22.52
CA ALA A 128 -9.08 26.59 22.14
C ALA A 128 -7.93 25.70 22.67
N TRP A 129 -8.14 25.02 23.81
CA TRP A 129 -7.18 24.07 24.35
C TRP A 129 -6.97 22.85 23.41
N LEU A 130 -7.97 22.51 22.60
CA LEU A 130 -7.89 21.38 21.68
C LEU A 130 -6.90 21.68 20.55
N THR A 131 -6.89 22.90 20.04
CA THR A 131 -5.92 23.35 19.03
C THR A 131 -4.49 23.32 19.56
N GLU A 132 -4.27 23.72 20.82
CA GLU A 132 -2.94 23.64 21.46
C GLU A 132 -2.50 22.19 21.70
N MET A 133 -3.43 21.32 22.09
CA MET A 133 -3.13 19.88 22.26
C MET A 133 -2.70 19.20 20.96
N ILE A 134 -3.25 19.63 19.80
CA ILE A 134 -2.92 19.05 18.49
C ILE A 134 -1.49 19.37 18.05
N GLU A 135 -0.87 20.45 18.54
CA GLU A 135 0.52 20.79 18.18
C GLU A 135 1.52 19.75 18.70
N HIS A 136 1.16 19.00 19.74
CA HIS A 136 2.05 18.03 20.37
C HIS A 136 1.81 16.59 19.88
N PRO A 137 2.86 15.85 19.46
CA PRO A 137 2.76 14.47 18.98
C PRO A 137 2.22 13.48 20.04
N THR A 138 2.58 13.67 21.31
CA THR A 138 2.18 12.77 22.41
C THR A 138 0.66 12.70 22.56
N TRP A 139 -0.01 13.86 22.47
CA TRP A 139 -1.46 13.99 22.61
C TRP A 139 -2.21 13.52 21.36
N ARG A 140 -1.68 13.79 20.16
CA ARG A 140 -2.24 13.20 18.92
C ARG A 140 -2.26 11.67 18.97
N SER A 141 -1.19 11.05 19.45
CA SER A 141 -1.14 9.59 19.68
C SER A 141 -2.19 9.11 20.68
N LEU A 142 -2.47 9.87 21.74
CA LEU A 142 -3.52 9.55 22.70
C LEU A 142 -4.91 9.61 22.05
N VAL A 143 -5.19 10.66 21.27
CA VAL A 143 -6.46 10.82 20.57
C VAL A 143 -6.73 9.65 19.62
N TYR A 144 -5.70 9.19 18.88
CA TYR A 144 -5.85 8.02 18.01
C TYR A 144 -6.23 6.75 18.78
N LYS A 145 -5.58 6.48 19.92
CA LYS A 145 -5.92 5.32 20.76
C LYS A 145 -7.32 5.41 21.34
N LEU A 146 -7.72 6.60 21.81
CA LEU A 146 -9.06 6.81 22.34
C LEU A 146 -10.14 6.63 21.26
N ALA A 147 -9.86 7.09 20.04
CA ALA A 147 -10.80 6.93 18.92
C ALA A 147 -10.91 5.48 18.43
N GLU A 148 -9.89 4.65 18.61
CA GLU A 148 -9.99 3.20 18.40
C GLU A 148 -10.91 2.54 19.43
N GLU A 149 -10.82 2.94 20.71
CA GLU A 149 -11.64 2.37 21.78
C GLU A 149 -13.08 2.90 21.78
N TYR A 150 -13.29 4.16 21.39
CA TYR A 150 -14.59 4.85 21.41
C TYR A 150 -14.92 5.51 20.06
N PRO A 151 -15.29 4.72 19.03
CA PRO A 151 -15.53 5.22 17.66
C PRO A 151 -16.74 6.15 17.54
N ASP A 152 -17.73 6.01 18.43
CA ASP A 152 -18.99 6.77 18.39
C ASP A 152 -18.89 8.17 19.02
N CYS A 153 -17.73 8.53 19.62
CA CYS A 153 -17.55 9.82 20.28
C CYS A 153 -17.39 10.96 19.26
N LEU A 154 -18.26 11.96 19.33
CA LEU A 154 -18.25 13.12 18.41
C LEU A 154 -17.01 13.99 18.60
N MET A 155 -16.60 14.22 19.84
CA MET A 155 -15.42 15.03 20.16
C MET A 155 -14.14 14.42 19.56
N LEU A 156 -13.94 13.12 19.73
CA LEU A 156 -12.78 12.42 19.15
C LEU A 156 -12.84 12.48 17.62
N ASN A 157 -14.02 12.29 17.06
CA ASN A 157 -14.19 12.32 15.62
C ASN A 157 -13.83 13.71 15.04
N PHE A 158 -14.28 14.77 15.69
CA PHE A 158 -13.96 16.14 15.32
C PHE A 158 -12.48 16.48 15.53
N THR A 159 -11.87 15.97 16.60
CA THR A 159 -10.44 16.19 16.88
C THR A 159 -9.57 15.56 15.80
N ILE A 160 -9.89 14.35 15.32
CA ILE A 160 -9.16 13.72 14.21
C ILE A 160 -9.27 14.58 12.94
N LYS A 161 -10.45 15.15 12.68
CA LYS A 161 -10.64 16.08 11.56
C LYS A 161 -9.74 17.31 11.69
N LEU A 162 -9.64 17.92 12.87
CA LEU A 162 -8.73 19.04 13.11
C LEU A 162 -7.25 18.65 12.95
N ILE A 163 -6.85 17.47 13.43
CA ILE A 163 -5.48 16.96 13.23
C ILE A 163 -5.18 16.79 11.74
N SER A 164 -6.15 16.32 10.97
CA SER A 164 -6.05 16.23 9.52
C SER A 164 -5.96 17.61 8.86
N ASP A 165 -6.75 18.60 9.31
CA ASP A 165 -6.71 20.00 8.82
C ASP A 165 -5.36 20.67 9.09
N ALA A 166 -4.72 20.34 10.22
CA ALA A 166 -3.39 20.80 10.57
C ALA A 166 -2.26 20.16 9.73
N GLY A 167 -2.58 19.19 8.86
CA GLY A 167 -1.61 18.56 7.95
C GLY A 167 -0.91 17.31 8.51
N PHE A 168 -1.32 16.80 9.67
CA PHE A 168 -0.65 15.69 10.37
C PHE A 168 -1.23 14.30 10.06
N GLN A 169 -1.82 14.17 8.88
CA GLN A 169 -2.47 12.95 8.39
C GLN A 169 -1.55 11.73 8.25
N SER A 170 -0.25 11.92 8.05
CA SER A 170 0.73 10.82 7.91
C SER A 170 1.00 10.09 9.23
N GLU A 171 0.61 10.67 10.36
CA GLU A 171 0.80 10.08 11.70
C GLU A 171 -0.36 9.17 12.11
N ILE A 172 -1.45 9.17 11.35
CA ILE A 172 -2.60 8.29 11.56
C ILE A 172 -2.20 6.89 11.05
N THR A 173 -1.51 6.14 11.89
CA THR A 173 -1.07 4.77 11.57
C THR A 173 -2.19 3.74 11.70
N SER A 174 -3.28 4.09 12.39
CA SER A 174 -4.44 3.20 12.53
C SER A 174 -5.37 3.27 11.33
N ILE A 175 -5.34 2.20 10.55
CA ILE A 175 -6.22 1.98 9.40
C ILE A 175 -7.70 1.94 9.84
N ALA A 176 -7.98 1.38 11.01
CA ALA A 176 -9.35 1.24 11.51
C ALA A 176 -10.00 2.60 11.77
N THR A 177 -9.31 3.49 12.50
CA THR A 177 -9.79 4.84 12.83
C THR A 177 -9.92 5.71 11.59
N ALA A 178 -8.96 5.62 10.66
CA ALA A 178 -9.00 6.36 9.40
C ALA A 178 -10.18 5.94 8.50
N SER A 179 -10.54 4.65 8.49
CA SER A 179 -11.58 4.11 7.61
C SER A 179 -13.00 4.57 7.95
N GLN A 180 -13.26 4.92 9.22
CA GLN A 180 -14.59 5.30 9.70
C GLN A 180 -14.97 6.72 9.28
N GLN A 181 -13.99 7.60 9.08
CA GLN A 181 -14.23 8.99 8.69
C GLN A 181 -13.89 9.25 7.24
N LEU A 182 -14.92 9.59 6.45
CA LEU A 182 -14.77 9.82 5.02
C LEU A 182 -13.75 10.93 4.69
N GLU A 183 -13.75 12.05 5.41
CA GLU A 183 -12.85 13.16 5.12
C GLU A 183 -11.38 12.81 5.36
N VAL A 184 -11.08 12.15 6.49
CA VAL A 184 -9.75 11.67 6.85
C VAL A 184 -9.29 10.63 5.84
N PHE A 185 -10.13 9.64 5.55
CA PHE A 185 -9.86 8.62 4.55
C PHE A 185 -9.58 9.21 3.17
N SER A 186 -10.37 10.20 2.73
CA SER A 186 -10.22 10.84 1.42
C SER A 186 -8.88 11.56 1.28
N ARG A 187 -8.41 12.19 2.35
CA ARG A 187 -7.12 12.90 2.36
C ARG A 187 -5.94 11.95 2.42
N ILE A 188 -6.04 10.87 3.18
CA ILE A 188 -5.03 9.80 3.18
C ILE A 188 -4.98 9.13 1.79
N LEU A 189 -6.13 8.82 1.20
CA LEU A 189 -6.24 8.29 -0.17
C LEU A 189 -5.59 9.22 -1.20
N LYS A 190 -5.84 10.54 -1.10
CA LYS A 190 -5.20 11.54 -1.96
C LYS A 190 -3.67 11.49 -1.81
N THR A 191 -3.18 11.60 -0.58
CA THR A 191 -1.73 11.65 -0.29
C THR A 191 -1.02 10.37 -0.73
N ALA A 192 -1.66 9.21 -0.51
CA ALA A 192 -1.14 7.93 -0.98
C ALA A 192 -1.15 7.82 -2.52
N THR A 193 -2.16 8.39 -3.19
CA THR A 193 -2.21 8.47 -4.66
C THR A 193 -1.15 9.43 -5.21
N ASP A 194 -0.91 10.56 -4.56
CA ASP A 194 0.14 11.52 -4.92
C ASP A 194 1.53 10.87 -4.77
N ASN A 195 1.79 10.20 -3.64
CA ASN A 195 3.01 9.43 -3.41
C ASN A 195 3.21 8.33 -4.46
N PHE A 196 2.13 7.68 -4.90
CA PHE A 196 2.19 6.68 -5.97
C PHE A 196 2.55 7.29 -7.33
N LEU A 197 2.01 8.47 -7.65
CA LEU A 197 2.26 9.15 -8.92
C LEU A 197 3.66 9.77 -8.99
N GLU A 198 4.20 10.25 -7.86
CA GLU A 198 5.53 10.85 -7.77
C GLU A 198 6.64 9.81 -7.57
N GLY A 199 6.36 8.68 -6.91
CA GLY A 199 7.36 7.70 -6.50
C GLY A 199 7.84 6.71 -7.58
N GLY A 200 7.24 6.71 -8.77
CA GLY A 200 7.62 5.79 -9.86
C GLY A 200 7.34 4.31 -9.56
N GLU A 201 7.87 3.40 -10.40
CA GLU A 201 7.61 1.95 -10.32
C GLU A 201 8.26 1.26 -9.10
N GLU A 202 9.34 1.81 -8.53
CA GLU A 202 10.02 1.23 -7.37
C GLU A 202 9.36 1.59 -6.03
N SER A 203 8.93 2.85 -5.87
CA SER A 203 8.15 3.26 -4.71
C SER A 203 6.76 2.65 -4.73
N MET A 204 6.27 2.29 -5.93
CA MET A 204 5.03 1.58 -6.14
C MET A 204 5.01 0.26 -5.38
N GLU A 205 5.99 -0.64 -5.44
CA GLU A 205 5.88 -1.92 -4.72
C GLU A 205 5.83 -1.77 -3.19
N ARG A 206 6.64 -0.87 -2.63
CA ARG A 206 6.70 -0.63 -1.18
C ARG A 206 5.42 0.02 -0.68
N ASN A 207 5.04 1.14 -1.26
CA ASN A 207 3.89 1.94 -0.82
C ASN A 207 2.56 1.28 -1.19
N LEU A 208 2.49 0.51 -2.28
CA LEU A 208 1.28 -0.18 -2.70
C LEU A 208 0.82 -1.17 -1.63
N SER A 209 1.73 -1.90 -0.97
CA SER A 209 1.34 -2.91 0.02
C SER A 209 0.59 -2.31 1.23
N GLU A 210 1.06 -1.17 1.74
CA GLU A 210 0.41 -0.45 2.83
C GLU A 210 -0.89 0.22 2.37
N PHE A 211 -0.86 0.83 1.19
CA PHE A 211 -2.00 1.47 0.57
C PHE A 211 -3.14 0.49 0.27
N THR A 212 -2.85 -0.68 -0.31
CA THR A 212 -3.85 -1.70 -0.58
C THR A 212 -4.39 -2.30 0.70
N ARG A 213 -3.56 -2.46 1.75
CA ARG A 213 -4.04 -2.90 3.07
C ARG A 213 -5.06 -1.92 3.65
N MET A 214 -4.83 -0.63 3.48
CA MET A 214 -5.77 0.42 3.93
C MET A 214 -7.07 0.41 3.12
N VAL A 215 -6.97 0.40 1.79
CA VAL A 215 -8.15 0.43 0.90
C VAL A 215 -8.99 -0.84 1.02
N CYS A 216 -8.34 -2.00 1.21
CA CYS A 216 -9.01 -3.30 1.36
C CYS A 216 -9.40 -3.62 2.81
N HIS A 217 -9.34 -2.67 3.74
CA HIS A 217 -9.76 -2.91 5.13
C HIS A 217 -11.27 -3.15 5.26
N GLY A 218 -12.08 -2.48 4.42
CA GLY A 218 -13.52 -2.62 4.40
C GLY A 218 -14.07 -2.59 2.97
N GLU A 219 -15.21 -3.24 2.74
CA GLU A 219 -15.84 -3.26 1.41
C GLU A 219 -16.27 -1.85 0.96
N HIS A 220 -16.73 -1.02 1.90
CA HIS A 220 -17.17 0.34 1.62
C HIS A 220 -16.01 1.29 1.32
N THR A 221 -14.85 1.15 1.99
CA THR A 221 -13.64 1.93 1.68
C THR A 221 -13.05 1.52 0.33
N TYR A 222 -13.09 0.22 0.00
CA TYR A 222 -12.71 -0.28 -1.32
C TYR A 222 -13.62 0.29 -2.42
N LEU A 223 -14.94 0.22 -2.25
CA LEU A 223 -15.91 0.78 -3.20
C LEU A 223 -15.70 2.28 -3.41
N TYR A 224 -15.53 3.04 -2.33
CA TYR A 224 -15.28 4.49 -2.41
C TYR A 224 -13.98 4.79 -3.17
N SER A 225 -12.89 4.11 -2.82
CA SER A 225 -11.59 4.31 -3.47
C SER A 225 -11.63 3.96 -4.96
N GLN A 226 -12.23 2.81 -5.31
CA GLN A 226 -12.37 2.40 -6.71
C GLN A 226 -13.25 3.35 -7.52
N ALA A 227 -14.33 3.89 -6.94
CA ALA A 227 -15.16 4.87 -7.60
C ALA A 227 -14.40 6.18 -7.90
N VAL A 228 -13.62 6.68 -6.92
CA VAL A 228 -12.78 7.87 -7.10
C VAL A 228 -11.71 7.64 -8.16
N LEU A 229 -10.98 6.53 -8.07
CA LEU A 229 -9.95 6.16 -9.04
C LEU A 229 -10.53 5.95 -10.44
N HIS A 230 -11.73 5.39 -10.55
CA HIS A 230 -12.42 5.24 -11.83
C HIS A 230 -12.72 6.59 -12.48
N VAL A 231 -13.25 7.56 -11.74
CA VAL A 231 -13.51 8.92 -12.25
C VAL A 231 -12.22 9.57 -12.72
N LEU A 232 -11.16 9.49 -11.91
CA LEU A 232 -9.85 10.03 -12.26
C LEU A 232 -9.20 9.34 -13.47
N SER A 233 -9.48 8.05 -13.68
CA SER A 233 -8.97 7.29 -14.83
C SER A 233 -9.57 7.71 -16.18
N GLN A 234 -10.70 8.44 -16.17
CA GLN A 234 -11.33 8.95 -17.40
C GLN A 234 -10.59 10.16 -17.98
N GLU A 235 -9.67 10.77 -17.22
CA GLU A 235 -8.89 11.91 -17.68
C GLU A 235 -7.88 11.52 -18.76
N PRO A 236 -7.80 12.28 -19.87
CA PRO A 236 -6.95 11.93 -21.01
C PRO A 236 -5.46 12.10 -20.74
N ARG A 237 -5.08 12.85 -19.70
CA ARG A 237 -3.69 13.07 -19.28
C ARG A 237 -3.45 12.37 -17.95
N GLY A 238 -2.66 11.31 -17.94
CA GLY A 238 -2.28 10.59 -16.72
C GLY A 238 -3.30 9.58 -16.18
N GLY A 239 -4.53 9.53 -16.73
CA GLY A 239 -5.56 8.57 -16.30
C GLY A 239 -5.15 7.09 -16.43
N SER A 240 -4.19 6.77 -17.31
CA SER A 240 -3.63 5.41 -17.44
C SER A 240 -2.93 4.93 -16.18
N ASN A 241 -2.20 5.81 -15.48
CA ASN A 241 -1.44 5.46 -14.29
C ASN A 241 -2.39 5.17 -13.13
N ILE A 242 -3.48 5.94 -13.04
CA ILE A 242 -4.53 5.75 -12.05
C ILE A 242 -5.33 4.47 -12.34
N ARG A 243 -5.61 4.17 -13.62
CA ARG A 243 -6.21 2.88 -14.02
C ARG A 243 -5.30 1.71 -13.62
N ARG A 244 -3.98 1.84 -13.78
CA ARG A 244 -3.03 0.81 -13.33
C ARG A 244 -3.06 0.64 -11.81
N LEU A 245 -3.10 1.73 -11.05
CA LEU A 245 -3.24 1.67 -9.59
C LEU A 245 -4.52 0.93 -9.18
N ALA A 246 -5.66 1.27 -9.78
CA ALA A 246 -6.94 0.61 -9.51
C ALA A 246 -6.89 -0.92 -9.78
N GLN A 247 -6.18 -1.33 -10.84
CA GLN A 247 -5.97 -2.74 -11.18
C GLN A 247 -5.08 -3.46 -10.17
N GLU A 248 -4.01 -2.82 -9.68
CA GLU A 248 -3.15 -3.41 -8.66
C GLU A 248 -3.87 -3.57 -7.31
N ILE A 249 -4.69 -2.60 -6.90
CA ILE A 249 -5.54 -2.73 -5.71
C ILE A 249 -6.50 -3.92 -5.87
N SER A 250 -7.12 -4.06 -7.05
CA SER A 250 -8.03 -5.18 -7.32
C SER A 250 -7.31 -6.53 -7.29
N ARG A 251 -6.09 -6.61 -7.85
CA ARG A 251 -5.23 -7.80 -7.76
C ARG A 251 -4.86 -8.14 -6.31
N HIS A 252 -4.56 -7.13 -5.49
CA HIS A 252 -4.27 -7.34 -4.08
C HIS A 252 -5.49 -7.83 -3.30
N ALA A 253 -6.68 -7.27 -3.57
CA ALA A 253 -7.94 -7.71 -2.96
C ALA A 253 -8.24 -9.20 -3.25
N GLN A 254 -7.98 -9.65 -4.48
CA GLN A 254 -8.10 -11.08 -4.84
C GLN A 254 -7.13 -11.96 -4.05
N LYS A 255 -5.86 -11.53 -3.89
CA LYS A 255 -4.86 -12.26 -3.09
C LYS A 255 -5.26 -12.37 -1.61
N THR A 256 -6.00 -11.40 -1.08
CA THR A 256 -6.51 -11.42 0.30
C THR A 256 -7.87 -12.11 0.45
N ASN A 257 -8.31 -12.89 -0.56
CA ASN A 257 -9.58 -13.62 -0.62
C ASN A 257 -10.85 -12.74 -0.59
N HIS A 258 -10.76 -11.46 -0.98
CA HIS A 258 -11.95 -10.64 -1.24
C HIS A 258 -12.36 -10.81 -2.72
N ASP A 259 -13.66 -10.73 -3.01
CA ASP A 259 -14.16 -10.75 -4.39
C ASP A 259 -14.45 -9.32 -4.89
N PRO A 260 -13.51 -8.64 -5.57
CA PRO A 260 -13.73 -7.30 -6.13
C PRO A 260 -14.59 -7.32 -7.40
N THR A 261 -14.85 -8.49 -7.97
CA THR A 261 -15.45 -8.66 -9.30
C THR A 261 -16.74 -7.87 -9.50
N PRO A 262 -17.71 -7.85 -8.55
CA PRO A 262 -18.96 -7.12 -8.75
C PRO A 262 -18.73 -5.61 -8.90
N ILE A 263 -17.80 -5.06 -8.11
CA ILE A 263 -17.49 -3.62 -8.10
C ILE A 263 -16.77 -3.24 -9.38
N THR A 264 -15.76 -4.00 -9.79
CA THR A 264 -15.01 -3.75 -11.02
C THR A 264 -15.91 -3.83 -12.26
N MET A 265 -16.79 -4.84 -12.32
CA MET A 265 -17.73 -4.98 -13.44
C MET A 265 -18.77 -3.84 -13.49
N ALA A 266 -19.26 -3.38 -12.34
CA ALA A 266 -20.16 -2.24 -12.27
C ALA A 266 -19.50 -0.94 -12.76
N LEU A 267 -18.27 -0.67 -12.30
CA LEU A 267 -17.51 0.53 -12.67
C LEU A 267 -17.10 0.54 -14.15
N ASN A 268 -16.76 -0.61 -14.73
CA ASN A 268 -16.40 -0.72 -16.15
C ASN A 268 -17.60 -0.58 -17.12
N GLY A 269 -18.81 -0.32 -16.60
CA GLY A 269 -20.02 -0.18 -17.41
C GLY A 269 -20.50 -1.51 -18.01
N ALA A 270 -20.06 -2.65 -17.45
CA ALA A 270 -20.48 -3.98 -17.90
C ALA A 270 -21.99 -4.19 -17.75
N ALA A 271 -22.63 -3.45 -16.83
CA ALA A 271 -24.08 -3.44 -16.61
C ALA A 271 -24.89 -3.13 -17.88
N ALA A 272 -24.34 -2.37 -18.83
CA ALA A 272 -24.98 -2.11 -20.13
C ALA A 272 -25.11 -3.38 -21.01
N TYR A 273 -24.32 -4.42 -20.71
CA TYR A 273 -24.30 -5.70 -21.42
C TYR A 273 -24.51 -6.86 -20.42
N PRO A 274 -25.75 -7.09 -19.93
CA PRO A 274 -26.01 -7.99 -18.80
C PRO A 274 -25.47 -9.41 -18.97
N ARG A 275 -25.54 -9.96 -20.19
CA ARG A 275 -25.05 -11.31 -20.49
C ARG A 275 -23.54 -11.43 -20.48
N ALA A 276 -22.83 -10.41 -20.99
CA ALA A 276 -21.36 -10.38 -20.95
C ALA A 276 -20.87 -10.17 -19.51
N CYS A 277 -21.54 -9.28 -18.78
CA CYS A 277 -21.29 -9.06 -17.36
C CYS A 277 -21.47 -10.36 -16.55
N GLN A 278 -22.60 -11.07 -16.73
CA GLN A 278 -22.86 -12.31 -16.00
C GLN A 278 -21.80 -13.39 -16.28
N ALA A 279 -21.41 -13.56 -17.55
CA ALA A 279 -20.38 -14.52 -17.94
C ALA A 279 -19.00 -14.17 -17.34
N LEU A 280 -18.58 -12.89 -17.41
CA LEU A 280 -17.33 -12.43 -16.83
C LEU A 280 -17.35 -12.52 -15.30
N SER A 281 -18.41 -12.03 -14.65
CA SER A 281 -18.57 -12.10 -13.20
C SER A 281 -18.50 -13.53 -12.68
N ALA A 282 -19.14 -14.48 -13.37
CA ALA A 282 -19.13 -15.89 -12.95
C ALA A 282 -17.76 -16.56 -13.11
N MET A 283 -16.97 -16.17 -14.12
CA MET A 283 -15.62 -16.72 -14.31
C MET A 283 -14.59 -16.10 -13.36
N LEU A 284 -14.69 -14.80 -13.11
CA LEU A 284 -13.76 -14.06 -12.25
C LEU A 284 -14.00 -14.37 -10.77
N SER A 285 -15.25 -14.47 -10.31
CA SER A 285 -15.53 -14.84 -8.90
C SER A 285 -15.16 -16.27 -8.57
N ARG A 286 -15.16 -17.16 -9.56
CA ARG A 286 -14.77 -18.58 -9.41
C ARG A 286 -13.30 -18.84 -9.69
N ASP A 287 -12.55 -17.83 -10.11
CA ASP A 287 -11.13 -17.93 -10.53
C ASP A 287 -10.90 -19.06 -11.55
N ALA A 288 -11.86 -19.25 -12.47
CA ALA A 288 -11.83 -20.37 -13.41
C ALA A 288 -12.64 -20.10 -14.69
N LEU A 289 -12.06 -20.48 -15.83
CA LEU A 289 -12.73 -20.35 -17.13
C LEU A 289 -13.70 -21.49 -17.40
N ASN A 290 -14.96 -21.14 -17.65
CA ASN A 290 -16.00 -22.08 -18.03
C ASN A 290 -16.17 -22.12 -19.58
N PRO A 291 -16.05 -23.29 -20.23
CA PRO A 291 -16.19 -23.41 -21.69
C PRO A 291 -17.52 -22.90 -22.24
N ALA A 292 -18.61 -22.96 -21.46
CA ALA A 292 -19.92 -22.45 -21.84
C ALA A 292 -19.92 -20.91 -21.92
N ASP A 293 -19.43 -20.25 -20.88
CA ASP A 293 -19.35 -18.78 -20.79
C ASP A 293 -18.36 -18.21 -21.81
N VAL A 294 -17.23 -18.90 -22.03
CA VAL A 294 -16.28 -18.56 -23.10
C VAL A 294 -16.92 -18.67 -24.49
N THR A 295 -17.74 -19.69 -24.73
CA THR A 295 -18.47 -19.84 -26.00
C THR A 295 -19.50 -18.74 -26.19
N TRP A 296 -20.15 -18.30 -25.11
CA TRP A 296 -21.07 -17.17 -25.16
C TRP A 296 -20.36 -15.85 -25.46
N LEU A 297 -19.26 -15.56 -24.77
CA LEU A 297 -18.43 -14.38 -25.05
C LEU A 297 -17.93 -14.39 -26.49
N TYR A 298 -17.42 -15.53 -26.98
CA TYR A 298 -17.00 -15.69 -28.36
C TYR A 298 -18.11 -15.30 -29.35
N LYS A 299 -19.33 -15.80 -29.17
CA LYS A 299 -20.48 -15.46 -30.03
C LYS A 299 -20.82 -13.97 -29.98
N MET A 300 -20.71 -13.33 -28.81
CA MET A 300 -21.00 -11.91 -28.63
C MET A 300 -19.95 -11.02 -29.33
N TYR A 301 -18.66 -11.34 -29.20
CA TYR A 301 -17.60 -10.56 -29.84
C TYR A 301 -17.44 -10.83 -31.34
N GLN A 302 -17.98 -11.95 -31.83
CA GLN A 302 -18.10 -12.23 -33.26
C GLN A 302 -19.30 -11.51 -33.92
N ALA A 303 -20.29 -11.05 -33.14
CA ALA A 303 -21.46 -10.38 -33.65
C ALA A 303 -21.13 -9.03 -34.35
N ALA A 304 -22.09 -8.53 -35.14
CA ALA A 304 -21.95 -7.26 -35.85
C ALA A 304 -21.81 -6.06 -34.89
N ASP A 305 -22.40 -6.16 -33.70
CA ASP A 305 -22.28 -5.17 -32.62
C ASP A 305 -21.68 -5.82 -31.36
N PRO A 306 -20.34 -5.90 -31.27
CA PRO A 306 -19.68 -6.50 -30.12
C PRO A 306 -19.69 -5.55 -28.91
N PRO A 307 -19.63 -6.06 -27.67
CA PRO A 307 -19.42 -5.24 -26.49
C PRO A 307 -18.10 -4.45 -26.54
N PRO A 308 -17.95 -3.42 -25.67
CA PRO A 308 -16.69 -2.74 -25.36
C PRO A 308 -15.47 -3.66 -25.25
N VAL A 309 -14.36 -3.30 -25.90
CA VAL A 309 -13.11 -4.08 -25.81
C VAL A 309 -12.53 -4.02 -24.40
N ASP A 310 -12.74 -2.90 -23.70
CA ASP A 310 -12.31 -2.72 -22.31
C ASP A 310 -12.79 -3.83 -21.36
N LEU A 311 -13.95 -4.45 -21.62
CA LEU A 311 -14.48 -5.54 -20.80
C LEU A 311 -13.64 -6.83 -20.90
N LEU A 312 -13.01 -7.09 -22.05
CA LEU A 312 -12.08 -8.22 -22.21
C LEU A 312 -10.67 -7.89 -21.71
N ARG A 313 -10.35 -6.60 -21.54
CA ARG A 313 -9.04 -6.13 -21.09
C ARG A 313 -8.92 -6.04 -19.57
N GLU A 314 -9.81 -6.71 -18.86
CA GLU A 314 -9.67 -6.90 -17.42
C GLU A 314 -8.44 -7.80 -17.17
N PRO A 315 -7.41 -7.34 -16.43
CA PRO A 315 -6.14 -8.07 -16.31
C PRO A 315 -6.32 -9.49 -15.77
N HIS A 316 -7.18 -9.68 -14.77
CA HIS A 316 -7.45 -10.99 -14.18
C HIS A 316 -8.06 -11.98 -15.20
N PHE A 317 -8.94 -11.50 -16.08
CA PHE A 317 -9.50 -12.33 -17.15
C PHE A 317 -8.42 -12.75 -18.17
N LEU A 318 -7.51 -11.84 -18.51
CA LEU A 318 -6.39 -12.13 -19.40
C LEU A 318 -5.42 -13.13 -18.77
N ASP A 319 -5.12 -13.00 -17.48
CA ASP A 319 -4.29 -13.95 -16.73
C ASP A 319 -4.91 -15.36 -16.76
N LEU A 320 -6.23 -15.49 -16.54
CA LEU A 320 -6.93 -16.76 -16.67
C LEU A 320 -6.85 -17.36 -18.08
N LEU A 321 -6.94 -16.52 -19.13
CA LEU A 321 -6.78 -16.97 -20.52
C LEU A 321 -5.34 -17.42 -20.81
N LEU A 322 -4.35 -16.72 -20.26
CA LEU A 322 -2.93 -17.08 -20.38
C LEU A 322 -2.63 -18.37 -19.62
N ASP A 323 -3.20 -18.58 -18.43
CA ASP A 323 -3.08 -19.83 -17.69
C ASP A 323 -3.71 -20.99 -18.47
N ALA A 324 -4.91 -20.81 -19.05
CA ALA A 324 -5.56 -21.86 -19.82
C ALA A 324 -4.80 -22.22 -21.10
N LEU A 325 -4.17 -21.25 -21.77
CA LEU A 325 -3.47 -21.46 -23.04
C LEU A 325 -1.98 -21.81 -22.87
N PHE A 326 -1.26 -21.15 -21.98
CA PHE A 326 0.20 -21.22 -21.92
C PHE A 326 0.75 -21.97 -20.70
N ARG A 327 -0.11 -22.49 -19.80
CA ARG A 327 0.36 -23.39 -18.75
C ARG A 327 0.75 -24.76 -19.34
N PRO A 328 1.99 -25.24 -19.12
CA PRO A 328 2.42 -26.55 -19.61
C PRO A 328 1.54 -27.68 -19.06
N GLY A 329 1.06 -28.57 -19.93
CA GLY A 329 0.21 -29.70 -19.55
C GLY A 329 -1.28 -29.38 -19.37
N SER A 330 -1.71 -28.14 -19.64
CA SER A 330 -3.13 -27.79 -19.71
C SER A 330 -3.80 -28.51 -20.90
N ARG A 331 -4.79 -29.36 -20.62
CA ARG A 331 -5.56 -30.06 -21.66
C ARG A 331 -6.85 -29.31 -21.95
N LEU A 332 -6.81 -28.42 -22.93
CA LEU A 332 -8.00 -27.76 -23.46
C LEU A 332 -8.71 -28.67 -24.47
N ASN A 333 -10.05 -28.69 -24.40
CA ASN A 333 -10.85 -29.37 -25.41
C ASN A 333 -10.62 -28.74 -26.79
N PRO A 334 -10.33 -29.54 -27.84
CA PRO A 334 -9.97 -29.03 -29.16
C PRO A 334 -11.09 -28.21 -29.80
N GLU A 335 -12.36 -28.50 -29.49
CA GLU A 335 -13.51 -27.73 -29.97
C GLU A 335 -13.61 -26.31 -29.37
N HIS A 336 -13.09 -26.12 -28.16
CA HIS A 336 -13.14 -24.84 -27.46
C HIS A 336 -11.86 -24.02 -27.66
N LYS A 337 -10.71 -24.68 -27.88
CA LYS A 337 -9.40 -24.06 -28.18
C LYS A 337 -9.47 -22.81 -29.09
N PRO A 338 -10.06 -22.86 -30.30
CA PRO A 338 -10.09 -21.69 -31.19
C PRO A 338 -10.87 -20.50 -30.62
N LYS A 339 -11.80 -20.73 -29.68
CA LYS A 339 -12.59 -19.68 -29.03
C LYS A 339 -11.76 -18.92 -28.00
N TYR A 340 -10.95 -19.63 -27.21
CA TYR A 340 -10.02 -19.02 -26.24
C TYR A 340 -8.97 -18.18 -26.95
N VAL A 341 -8.37 -18.74 -28.00
CA VAL A 341 -7.39 -18.06 -28.85
C VAL A 341 -7.98 -16.82 -29.50
N PHE A 342 -9.23 -16.89 -29.99
CA PHE A 342 -9.92 -15.73 -30.53
C PHE A 342 -10.12 -14.63 -29.50
N LEU A 343 -10.57 -14.94 -28.27
CA LEU A 343 -10.80 -13.91 -27.24
C LEU A 343 -9.50 -13.23 -26.82
N LEU A 344 -8.42 -14.00 -26.65
CA LEU A 344 -7.10 -13.45 -26.32
C LEU A 344 -6.56 -12.56 -27.46
N ALA A 345 -6.65 -13.05 -28.71
CA ALA A 345 -6.26 -12.27 -29.88
C ALA A 345 -7.11 -11.00 -30.03
N TYR A 346 -8.43 -11.08 -29.76
CA TYR A 346 -9.33 -9.94 -29.82
C TYR A 346 -8.96 -8.87 -28.79
N ALA A 347 -8.70 -9.26 -27.53
CA ALA A 347 -8.28 -8.33 -26.49
C ALA A 347 -6.95 -7.63 -26.82
N GLY A 348 -6.00 -8.36 -27.43
CA GLY A 348 -4.65 -7.87 -27.74
C GLY A 348 -4.51 -7.10 -29.07
N SER A 349 -5.45 -7.21 -30.01
CA SER A 349 -5.31 -6.61 -31.36
C SER A 349 -6.41 -5.62 -31.75
N VAL A 350 -7.62 -5.77 -31.23
CA VAL A 350 -8.75 -4.92 -31.62
C VAL A 350 -8.69 -3.62 -30.84
N TYR A 351 -8.79 -2.49 -31.54
CA TYR A 351 -8.95 -1.19 -30.90
C TYR A 351 -10.19 -0.47 -31.41
N GLU A 352 -10.83 0.25 -30.49
CA GLU A 352 -12.02 1.04 -30.76
C GLU A 352 -11.71 2.53 -30.63
N THR A 353 -12.24 3.33 -31.55
CA THR A 353 -12.17 4.79 -31.46
C THR A 353 -13.51 5.30 -30.93
N ARG A 354 -13.50 5.82 -29.71
CA ARG A 354 -14.68 6.45 -29.09
C ARG A 354 -14.57 7.97 -29.17
N ARG A 355 -15.69 8.64 -29.46
CA ARG A 355 -15.83 10.10 -29.31
C ARG A 355 -17.11 10.39 -28.55
N LYS A 356 -17.01 11.17 -27.46
CA LYS A 356 -18.15 11.52 -26.58
C LYS A 356 -18.96 10.28 -26.14
N GLY A 357 -18.28 9.21 -25.73
CA GLY A 357 -18.91 7.97 -25.26
C GLY A 357 -19.48 7.05 -26.34
N VAL A 358 -19.52 7.46 -27.61
CA VAL A 358 -20.05 6.65 -28.72
C VAL A 358 -18.91 6.04 -29.54
N ARG A 359 -19.02 4.73 -29.85
CA ARG A 359 -18.08 4.01 -30.70
C ARG A 359 -18.22 4.48 -32.16
N LYS A 360 -17.14 5.02 -32.74
CA LYS A 360 -17.10 5.49 -34.13
C LYS A 360 -16.53 4.47 -35.10
N ALA A 361 -15.49 3.74 -34.69
CA ALA A 361 -14.80 2.79 -35.54
C ALA A 361 -14.26 1.63 -34.70
N LEU A 362 -14.19 0.45 -35.33
CA LEU A 362 -13.66 -0.77 -34.76
C LEU A 362 -12.67 -1.36 -35.77
N ASN A 363 -11.38 -1.37 -35.43
CA ASN A 363 -10.35 -1.95 -36.30
C ASN A 363 -10.12 -3.42 -35.93
N LYS A 364 -10.13 -4.32 -36.92
CA LYS A 364 -9.88 -5.76 -36.78
C LYS A 364 -8.78 -6.27 -37.72
N ASP A 365 -7.97 -5.40 -38.30
CA ASP A 365 -7.04 -5.73 -39.40
C ASP A 365 -5.96 -6.75 -38.95
N GLU A 366 -5.45 -6.60 -37.73
CA GLU A 366 -4.41 -7.48 -37.17
C GLU A 366 -4.94 -8.74 -36.50
N LEU A 367 -6.26 -8.82 -36.26
CA LEU A 367 -6.88 -9.90 -35.49
C LEU A 367 -6.53 -11.29 -36.03
N ARG A 368 -6.58 -11.44 -37.35
CA ARG A 368 -6.32 -12.73 -38.00
C ARG A 368 -4.85 -13.16 -37.87
N ALA A 369 -3.93 -12.20 -38.00
CA ALA A 369 -2.50 -12.46 -37.86
C ALA A 369 -2.16 -12.83 -36.41
N THR A 370 -2.68 -12.07 -35.44
CA THR A 370 -2.50 -12.34 -34.01
C THR A 370 -3.11 -13.68 -33.61
N GLN A 371 -4.30 -14.02 -34.11
CA GLN A 371 -4.93 -15.32 -33.85
C GLN A 371 -4.08 -16.48 -34.36
N GLN A 372 -3.52 -16.36 -35.58
CA GLN A 372 -2.64 -17.39 -36.14
C GLN A 372 -1.32 -17.51 -35.37
N ALA A 373 -0.75 -16.39 -34.91
CA ALA A 373 0.47 -16.39 -34.11
C ALA A 373 0.24 -17.09 -32.75
N VAL A 374 -0.84 -16.73 -32.04
CA VAL A 374 -1.20 -17.36 -30.76
C VAL A 374 -1.43 -18.86 -30.94
N GLU A 375 -2.19 -19.29 -31.95
CA GLU A 375 -2.47 -20.72 -32.20
C GLU A 375 -1.19 -21.54 -32.46
N LYS A 376 -0.26 -20.98 -33.26
CA LYS A 376 1.02 -21.63 -33.56
C LYS A 376 1.89 -21.76 -32.30
N VAL A 377 2.10 -20.66 -31.58
CA VAL A 377 2.95 -20.66 -30.38
C VAL A 377 2.34 -21.51 -29.27
N HIS A 378 1.02 -21.44 -29.07
CA HIS A 378 0.33 -22.29 -28.11
C HIS A 378 0.54 -23.79 -28.40
N THR A 379 0.48 -24.20 -29.67
CA THR A 379 0.72 -25.61 -30.05
C THR A 379 2.15 -26.05 -29.71
N ILE A 380 3.13 -25.14 -29.75
CA ILE A 380 4.50 -25.41 -29.33
C ILE A 380 4.60 -25.51 -27.80
N CYS A 381 3.94 -24.61 -27.07
CA CYS A 381 3.99 -24.49 -25.60
C CYS A 381 3.12 -25.51 -24.83
N GLN A 382 2.22 -26.26 -25.48
CA GLN A 382 1.37 -27.26 -24.83
C GLN A 382 2.16 -28.40 -24.18
N GLU A 383 3.21 -28.84 -24.87
CA GLU A 383 4.09 -29.91 -24.43
C GLU A 383 5.27 -29.32 -23.65
N ARG A 384 5.74 -30.06 -22.64
CA ARG A 384 6.99 -29.73 -21.93
C ARG A 384 8.17 -30.19 -22.79
N LYS A 385 8.46 -29.39 -23.82
CA LYS A 385 9.52 -29.67 -24.77
C LYS A 385 10.88 -29.32 -24.16
N GLY A 386 11.84 -30.23 -24.29
CA GLY A 386 13.24 -29.95 -23.97
C GLY A 386 13.86 -28.99 -25.00
N SER A 387 15.05 -28.46 -24.71
CA SER A 387 15.79 -27.57 -25.63
C SER A 387 15.92 -28.15 -27.05
N SER A 388 16.19 -29.46 -27.18
CA SER A 388 16.36 -30.16 -28.46
C SER A 388 15.10 -30.19 -29.35
N GLU A 389 13.92 -30.24 -28.74
CA GLU A 389 12.63 -30.27 -29.44
C GLU A 389 12.13 -28.87 -29.83
N LEU A 390 12.66 -27.83 -29.18
CA LEU A 390 12.31 -26.43 -29.42
C LEU A 390 13.14 -25.77 -30.53
N ILE A 391 14.38 -26.21 -30.74
CA ILE A 391 15.28 -25.70 -31.81
C ILE A 391 14.61 -25.65 -33.20
N PRO A 392 13.92 -26.69 -33.71
CA PRO A 392 13.31 -26.63 -35.05
C PRO A 392 12.16 -25.62 -35.14
N GLU A 393 11.49 -25.32 -34.02
CA GLU A 393 10.35 -24.40 -33.94
C GLU A 393 10.76 -22.96 -33.59
N LEU A 394 12.06 -22.71 -33.36
CA LEU A 394 12.60 -21.44 -32.89
C LEU A 394 12.25 -20.25 -33.81
N ASN A 395 12.33 -20.44 -35.12
CA ASN A 395 11.95 -19.40 -36.10
C ASN A 395 10.47 -19.02 -35.99
N ALA A 396 9.59 -19.99 -35.73
CA ALA A 396 8.17 -19.73 -35.54
C ALA A 396 7.92 -18.99 -34.22
N LEU A 397 8.66 -19.32 -33.16
CA LEU A 397 8.63 -18.61 -31.88
C LEU A 397 9.09 -17.15 -32.04
N PHE A 398 10.24 -16.89 -32.68
CA PHE A 398 10.74 -15.53 -32.92
C PHE A 398 9.77 -14.67 -33.75
N GLN A 399 9.14 -15.23 -34.77
CA GLN A 399 8.11 -14.52 -35.53
C GLN A 399 6.86 -14.25 -34.69
N GLY A 400 6.44 -15.20 -33.84
CA GLY A 400 5.30 -15.07 -32.95
C GLY A 400 5.52 -14.05 -31.84
N MET A 401 6.71 -14.02 -31.26
CA MET A 401 7.06 -13.11 -30.15
C MET A 401 7.08 -11.64 -30.56
N ARG A 402 7.03 -11.29 -31.84
CA ARG A 402 6.81 -9.89 -32.27
C ARG A 402 5.45 -9.35 -31.83
N PHE A 403 4.47 -10.22 -31.58
CA PHE A 403 3.17 -9.83 -31.04
C PHE A 403 3.22 -9.77 -29.50
N PRO A 404 2.89 -8.63 -28.85
CA PRO A 404 3.02 -8.49 -27.39
C PRO A 404 2.26 -9.55 -26.58
N VAL A 405 1.05 -9.91 -27.02
CA VAL A 405 0.22 -10.93 -26.35
C VAL A 405 0.84 -12.33 -26.41
N VAL A 406 1.57 -12.62 -27.48
CA VAL A 406 2.28 -13.90 -27.66
C VAL A 406 3.55 -13.90 -26.82
N ALA A 407 4.31 -12.80 -26.82
CA ALA A 407 5.48 -12.63 -25.95
C ALA A 407 5.11 -12.79 -24.47
N LEU A 408 4.00 -12.19 -24.04
CA LEU A 408 3.47 -12.36 -22.68
C LEU A 408 3.12 -13.83 -22.37
N GLY A 409 2.49 -14.54 -23.31
CA GLY A 409 2.24 -15.97 -23.19
C GLY A 409 3.51 -16.81 -23.09
N VAL A 410 4.55 -16.48 -23.86
CA VAL A 410 5.87 -17.15 -23.78
C VAL A 410 6.54 -16.89 -22.44
N VAL A 411 6.57 -15.65 -21.94
CA VAL A 411 7.12 -15.33 -20.60
C VAL A 411 6.39 -16.13 -19.51
N HIS A 412 5.06 -16.22 -19.61
CA HIS A 412 4.25 -16.99 -18.68
C HIS A 412 4.57 -18.50 -18.75
N TRP A 413 4.66 -19.06 -19.96
CA TRP A 413 5.04 -20.45 -20.19
C TRP A 413 6.45 -20.76 -19.67
N VAL A 414 7.45 -19.95 -20.03
CA VAL A 414 8.83 -20.09 -19.55
C VAL A 414 8.88 -20.02 -18.03
N GLY A 415 8.11 -19.10 -17.42
CA GLY A 415 8.00 -19.02 -15.96
C GLY A 415 7.56 -20.34 -15.34
N HIS A 416 6.50 -20.98 -15.85
CA HIS A 416 6.05 -22.28 -15.33
C HIS A 416 7.00 -23.44 -15.60
N VAL A 417 7.70 -23.44 -16.73
CA VAL A 417 8.67 -24.50 -17.08
C VAL A 417 9.94 -24.39 -16.22
N VAL A 418 10.51 -23.18 -16.09
CA VAL A 418 11.78 -22.96 -15.39
C VAL A 418 11.60 -22.96 -13.87
N SER A 419 10.43 -22.57 -13.35
CA SER A 419 10.13 -22.68 -11.91
C SER A 419 9.88 -24.11 -11.44
N GLU A 420 9.92 -25.12 -12.32
CA GLU A 420 9.78 -26.52 -11.90
C GLU A 420 11.05 -27.01 -11.17
N PRO A 421 10.93 -27.64 -9.98
CA PRO A 421 12.09 -28.08 -9.19
C PRO A 421 13.04 -29.06 -9.89
N SER A 422 12.56 -29.77 -10.92
CA SER A 422 13.35 -30.72 -11.70
C SER A 422 14.00 -30.12 -12.95
N TYR A 423 13.69 -28.87 -13.32
CA TYR A 423 14.12 -28.27 -14.57
C TYR A 423 15.64 -28.20 -14.70
N PHE A 424 16.30 -27.58 -13.72
CA PHE A 424 17.77 -27.46 -13.67
C PHE A 424 18.50 -28.79 -13.43
N LYS A 425 17.78 -29.85 -13.03
CA LYS A 425 18.34 -31.21 -12.97
C LYS A 425 18.45 -31.84 -14.36
N LEU A 426 17.49 -31.53 -15.24
CA LEU A 426 17.36 -32.12 -16.57
C LEU A 426 18.09 -31.30 -17.64
N SER A 427 18.18 -29.99 -17.45
CA SER A 427 18.90 -29.08 -18.34
C SER A 427 20.37 -28.94 -17.89
N THR A 428 21.28 -29.63 -18.57
CA THR A 428 22.74 -29.50 -18.35
C THR A 428 23.37 -28.41 -19.24
N GLU A 429 22.56 -27.65 -19.98
CA GLU A 429 23.05 -26.60 -20.88
C GLU A 429 23.44 -25.35 -20.09
N HIS A 430 24.60 -24.75 -20.42
CA HIS A 430 25.05 -23.47 -19.84
C HIS A 430 24.10 -22.30 -20.12
N THR A 431 23.25 -22.40 -21.13
CA THR A 431 22.18 -21.44 -21.37
C THR A 431 20.95 -22.18 -21.89
N PRO A 432 20.01 -22.55 -21.02
CA PRO A 432 18.78 -23.19 -21.42
C PRO A 432 18.04 -22.31 -22.44
N LEU A 433 17.58 -22.91 -23.53
CA LEU A 433 16.92 -22.18 -24.62
C LEU A 433 15.74 -21.34 -24.14
N HIS A 434 15.05 -21.78 -23.08
CA HIS A 434 13.94 -21.08 -22.47
C HIS A 434 14.32 -19.70 -21.92
N LEU A 435 15.52 -19.56 -21.34
CA LEU A 435 16.02 -18.27 -20.86
C LEU A 435 16.47 -17.38 -22.02
N ALA A 436 17.04 -17.95 -23.09
CA ALA A 436 17.36 -17.22 -24.31
C ALA A 436 16.10 -16.67 -25.02
N LEU A 437 14.95 -17.33 -24.89
CA LEU A 437 13.67 -16.79 -25.36
C LEU A 437 13.27 -15.52 -24.59
N LEU A 438 13.58 -15.43 -23.29
CA LEU A 438 13.32 -14.21 -22.52
C LEU A 438 14.16 -13.03 -23.04
N ASP A 439 15.40 -13.29 -23.46
CA ASP A 439 16.27 -12.26 -24.05
C ASP A 439 15.65 -11.66 -25.31
N GLU A 440 15.08 -12.49 -26.18
CA GLU A 440 14.39 -12.04 -27.40
C GLU A 440 13.12 -11.24 -27.07
N VAL A 441 12.36 -11.66 -26.05
CA VAL A 441 11.18 -10.92 -25.58
C VAL A 441 11.59 -9.52 -25.10
N VAL A 442 12.68 -9.43 -24.34
CA VAL A 442 13.23 -8.17 -23.82
C VAL A 442 13.71 -7.26 -24.95
N VAL A 443 14.27 -7.82 -26.04
CA VAL A 443 14.63 -7.04 -27.24
C VAL A 443 13.39 -6.48 -27.94
N CYS A 444 12.32 -7.28 -28.03
CA CYS A 444 11.12 -6.90 -28.76
C CYS A 444 10.18 -5.94 -27.99
N HIS A 445 10.06 -6.09 -26.67
CA HIS A 445 9.02 -5.44 -25.87
C HIS A 445 9.54 -4.81 -24.58
N THR A 446 9.59 -3.48 -24.55
CA THR A 446 9.98 -2.72 -23.35
C THR A 446 8.97 -2.83 -22.21
N THR A 447 7.68 -2.98 -22.51
CA THR A 447 6.62 -3.09 -21.48
C THR A 447 6.67 -4.39 -20.69
N LEU A 448 7.43 -5.39 -21.14
CA LEU A 448 7.58 -6.69 -20.48
C LEU A 448 8.84 -6.77 -19.62
N HIS A 449 9.70 -5.75 -19.64
CA HIS A 449 10.97 -5.72 -18.92
C HIS A 449 10.80 -6.00 -17.42
N GLN A 450 9.91 -5.29 -16.74
CA GLN A 450 9.65 -5.51 -15.31
C GLN A 450 9.15 -6.94 -15.04
N ARG A 451 8.26 -7.46 -15.91
CA ARG A 451 7.71 -8.81 -15.72
C ARG A 451 8.77 -9.91 -15.89
N VAL A 452 9.74 -9.69 -16.78
CA VAL A 452 10.89 -10.58 -16.95
C VAL A 452 11.84 -10.43 -15.77
N LEU A 453 12.10 -9.21 -15.28
CA LEU A 453 12.89 -8.97 -14.07
C LEU A 453 12.30 -9.69 -12.85
N ASP A 454 11.00 -9.56 -12.60
CA ASP A 454 10.31 -10.27 -11.50
C ASP A 454 10.45 -11.80 -11.60
N LEU A 455 10.51 -12.34 -12.82
CA LEU A 455 10.76 -13.76 -13.03
C LEU A 455 12.22 -14.12 -12.71
N LEU A 456 13.18 -13.34 -13.21
CA LEU A 456 14.61 -13.55 -12.94
C LEU A 456 14.93 -13.42 -11.44
N ILE A 457 14.35 -12.44 -10.75
CA ILE A 457 14.47 -12.26 -9.29
C ILE A 457 13.92 -13.48 -8.56
N ARG A 458 12.69 -13.92 -8.88
CA ARG A 458 12.10 -15.12 -8.24
C ARG A 458 12.94 -16.38 -8.45
N LEU A 459 13.56 -16.52 -9.63
CA LEU A 459 14.46 -17.65 -9.90
C LEU A 459 15.79 -17.51 -9.15
N PHE A 460 16.33 -16.29 -9.01
CA PHE A 460 17.56 -16.01 -8.30
C PHE A 460 17.44 -16.21 -6.78
N GLU A 461 16.34 -15.74 -6.20
CA GLU A 461 15.99 -15.88 -4.77
C GLU A 461 15.44 -17.27 -4.42
N SER A 462 15.14 -18.12 -5.42
CA SER A 462 14.61 -19.45 -5.17
C SER A 462 15.59 -20.26 -4.27
N PRO A 463 15.07 -21.02 -3.30
CA PRO A 463 15.92 -21.74 -2.37
C PRO A 463 16.83 -22.72 -3.13
N PRO A 464 18.10 -22.85 -2.72
CA PRO A 464 19.03 -23.76 -3.37
C PRO A 464 18.43 -25.16 -3.35
N GLN A 465 18.33 -25.78 -4.53
CA GLN A 465 17.85 -27.15 -4.63
C GLN A 465 18.89 -28.04 -3.94
N GLU A 466 18.51 -28.68 -2.83
CA GLU A 466 19.41 -29.46 -1.94
C GLU A 466 20.24 -30.54 -2.66
N GLU A 467 19.86 -30.91 -3.88
CA GLU A 467 20.50 -31.95 -4.69
C GLU A 467 21.51 -31.42 -5.74
N LEU A 468 21.58 -30.11 -5.99
CA LEU A 468 22.54 -29.53 -6.93
C LEU A 468 23.87 -29.19 -6.25
N ASP A 469 24.99 -29.48 -6.91
CA ASP A 469 26.32 -29.09 -6.43
C ASP A 469 26.43 -27.55 -6.31
N VAL A 470 27.14 -27.07 -5.29
CA VAL A 470 27.29 -25.65 -4.98
C VAL A 470 27.91 -24.89 -6.15
N LEU A 471 28.85 -25.52 -6.88
CA LEU A 471 29.46 -24.92 -8.06
C LEU A 471 28.43 -24.71 -9.19
N VAL A 472 27.56 -25.69 -9.41
CA VAL A 472 26.51 -25.63 -10.43
C VAL A 472 25.45 -24.58 -10.06
N GLN A 473 25.12 -24.46 -8.77
CA GLN A 473 24.24 -23.39 -8.27
C GLN A 473 24.83 -22.00 -8.51
N LEU A 474 26.14 -21.84 -8.31
CA LEU A 474 26.83 -20.57 -8.57
C LEU A 474 26.83 -20.23 -10.06
N GLU A 475 27.09 -21.21 -10.94
CA GLU A 475 27.00 -21.03 -12.40
C GLU A 475 25.58 -20.66 -12.86
N HIS A 476 24.56 -21.29 -12.29
CA HIS A 476 23.16 -20.93 -12.57
C HIS A 476 22.86 -19.48 -12.17
N ARG A 477 23.33 -19.04 -10.99
CA ARG A 477 23.15 -17.65 -10.55
C ARG A 477 23.88 -16.65 -11.45
N LYS A 478 25.10 -16.96 -11.90
CA LYS A 478 25.83 -16.15 -12.90
C LYS A 478 25.06 -16.04 -14.20
N MET A 479 24.54 -17.15 -14.71
CA MET A 479 23.72 -17.17 -15.92
C MET A 479 22.48 -16.26 -15.79
N LEU A 480 21.79 -16.29 -14.64
CA LEU A 480 20.67 -15.38 -14.38
C LEU A 480 21.11 -13.91 -14.34
N LEU A 481 22.28 -13.63 -13.76
CA LEU A 481 22.86 -12.28 -13.80
C LEU A 481 23.18 -11.85 -15.23
N ASP A 482 23.68 -12.72 -16.10
CA ASP A 482 23.91 -12.38 -17.51
C ASP A 482 22.60 -11.94 -18.20
N ARG A 483 21.47 -12.58 -17.86
CA ARG A 483 20.15 -12.17 -18.37
C ARG A 483 19.72 -10.82 -17.80
N MET A 484 20.02 -10.54 -16.53
CA MET A 484 19.81 -9.22 -15.93
C MET A 484 20.68 -8.14 -16.59
N VAL A 485 21.94 -8.46 -16.94
CA VAL A 485 22.83 -7.55 -17.70
C VAL A 485 22.30 -7.32 -19.11
N HIS A 486 21.78 -8.35 -19.79
CA HIS A 486 21.10 -8.16 -21.08
C HIS A 486 19.87 -7.26 -20.95
N LEU A 487 19.06 -7.44 -19.90
CA LEU A 487 17.91 -6.58 -19.61
C LEU A 487 18.32 -5.11 -19.36
N LEU A 488 19.42 -4.91 -18.63
CA LEU A 488 20.06 -3.60 -18.43
C LEU A 488 20.48 -2.98 -19.77
N SER A 489 21.10 -3.76 -20.66
CA SER A 489 21.53 -3.29 -22.00
C SER A 489 20.37 -2.83 -22.90
N ARG A 490 19.14 -3.26 -22.60
CA ARG A 490 17.92 -2.90 -23.34
C ARG A 490 17.11 -1.77 -22.70
N GLY A 491 17.62 -1.15 -21.63
CA GLY A 491 17.09 0.09 -21.07
C GLY A 491 16.39 -0.05 -19.71
N CYS A 492 16.25 -1.27 -19.16
CA CYS A 492 15.74 -1.49 -17.81
C CYS A 492 16.91 -1.48 -16.81
N VAL A 493 17.56 -0.31 -16.67
CA VAL A 493 18.79 -0.16 -15.89
C VAL A 493 18.50 0.02 -14.40
N VAL A 494 17.66 0.99 -14.06
CA VAL A 494 17.40 1.40 -12.67
C VAL A 494 16.83 0.24 -11.83
N PRO A 495 15.76 -0.46 -12.25
CA PRO A 495 15.20 -1.56 -11.45
C PRO A 495 16.19 -2.70 -11.20
N VAL A 496 17.02 -3.03 -12.19
CA VAL A 496 18.04 -4.10 -12.09
C VAL A 496 19.13 -3.70 -11.10
N VAL A 497 19.68 -2.49 -11.21
CA VAL A 497 20.74 -2.03 -10.30
C VAL A 497 20.22 -1.86 -8.88
N THR A 498 19.00 -1.33 -8.71
CA THR A 498 18.35 -1.21 -7.40
C THR A 498 18.18 -2.57 -6.73
N TYR A 499 17.75 -3.60 -7.48
CA TYR A 499 17.64 -4.96 -6.95
C TYR A 499 18.99 -5.50 -6.47
N VAL A 500 20.02 -5.46 -7.33
CA VAL A 500 21.38 -5.94 -6.97
C VAL A 500 21.95 -5.18 -5.78
N ARG A 501 21.71 -3.86 -5.70
CA ARG A 501 22.07 -3.04 -4.55
C ARG A 501 21.35 -3.48 -3.28
N SER A 502 20.07 -3.82 -3.37
CA SER A 502 19.31 -4.30 -2.22
C SER A 502 19.84 -5.65 -1.70
N CYS A 503 20.28 -6.54 -2.59
CA CYS A 503 20.94 -7.81 -2.22
C CYS A 503 22.28 -7.55 -1.50
N TRP A 504 23.05 -6.56 -1.97
CA TRP A 504 24.29 -6.14 -1.32
C TRP A 504 24.03 -5.57 0.09
N GLU A 505 23.06 -4.67 0.23
CA GLU A 505 22.70 -4.04 1.51
C GLU A 505 22.17 -5.04 2.55
N LYS A 506 21.41 -6.04 2.10
CA LYS A 506 20.87 -7.12 2.95
C LYS A 506 21.91 -8.20 3.29
N GLN A 507 23.04 -8.25 2.59
CA GLN A 507 24.07 -9.29 2.70
C GLN A 507 23.51 -10.73 2.52
N ASP A 508 22.47 -10.88 1.71
CA ASP A 508 21.80 -12.17 1.45
C ASP A 508 22.44 -12.98 0.30
N THR A 509 23.35 -12.35 -0.45
CA THR A 509 23.93 -12.87 -1.69
C THR A 509 25.45 -12.86 -1.64
N ASP A 510 26.09 -13.87 -2.25
CA ASP A 510 27.54 -13.98 -2.32
C ASP A 510 28.19 -12.78 -3.02
N VAL A 511 29.20 -12.19 -2.38
CA VAL A 511 29.96 -11.04 -2.91
C VAL A 511 30.59 -11.33 -4.28
N SER A 512 30.93 -12.59 -4.56
CA SER A 512 31.49 -13.01 -5.85
C SER A 512 30.51 -12.86 -7.02
N LEU A 513 29.19 -13.01 -6.78
CA LEU A 513 28.14 -12.80 -7.77
C LEU A 513 27.92 -11.32 -8.04
N ILE A 514 27.95 -10.50 -6.98
CA ILE A 514 27.84 -9.04 -7.10
C ILE A 514 29.05 -8.49 -7.87
N ARG A 515 30.26 -8.98 -7.57
CA ARG A 515 31.48 -8.66 -8.33
C ARG A 515 31.33 -9.00 -9.80
N TYR A 516 30.86 -10.22 -10.10
CA TYR A 516 30.64 -10.67 -11.47
C TYR A 516 29.68 -9.73 -12.22
N PHE A 517 28.54 -9.38 -11.61
CA PHE A 517 27.61 -8.41 -12.19
C PHE A 517 28.25 -7.05 -12.46
N VAL A 518 29.03 -6.51 -11.50
CA VAL A 518 29.72 -5.23 -11.67
C VAL A 518 30.71 -5.28 -12.84
N THR A 519 31.50 -6.35 -12.95
CA THR A 519 32.45 -6.54 -14.07
C THR A 519 31.72 -6.59 -15.40
N GLU A 520 30.71 -7.44 -15.55
CA GLU A 520 29.95 -7.57 -16.81
C GLU A 520 29.24 -6.27 -17.21
N VAL A 521 28.71 -5.51 -16.24
CA VAL A 521 28.10 -4.20 -16.52
C VAL A 521 29.15 -3.19 -16.98
N LEU A 522 30.32 -3.14 -16.34
CA LEU A 522 31.39 -2.21 -16.72
C LEU A 522 31.96 -2.51 -18.10
N ASP A 523 31.95 -3.77 -18.53
CA ASP A 523 32.41 -4.18 -19.85
C ASP A 523 31.45 -3.76 -20.99
N VAL A 524 30.16 -3.52 -20.69
CA VAL A 524 29.14 -3.17 -21.70
C VAL A 524 28.73 -1.70 -21.71
N ILE A 525 29.06 -0.91 -20.68
CA ILE A 525 28.69 0.50 -20.60
C ILE A 525 29.83 1.44 -21.00
N ALA A 526 29.47 2.66 -21.42
CA ALA A 526 30.41 3.73 -21.70
C ALA A 526 29.81 5.10 -21.35
N PRO A 527 30.64 6.14 -21.11
CA PRO A 527 30.16 7.51 -20.89
C PRO A 527 29.37 8.09 -22.08
N PRO A 528 28.45 9.05 -21.87
CA PRO A 528 28.13 9.72 -20.61
C PRO A 528 27.14 8.95 -19.72
N TYR A 529 27.37 8.95 -18.41
CA TYR A 529 26.50 8.32 -17.43
C TYR A 529 25.40 9.27 -16.94
N THR A 530 24.24 8.76 -16.57
CA THR A 530 23.18 9.56 -15.92
C THR A 530 23.42 9.65 -14.41
N ALA A 531 23.06 10.77 -13.77
CA ALA A 531 23.26 10.97 -12.33
C ALA A 531 22.58 9.88 -11.47
N GLU A 532 21.37 9.47 -11.86
CA GLU A 532 20.60 8.40 -11.18
C GLU A 532 21.34 7.06 -11.20
N PHE A 533 21.84 6.65 -12.37
CA PHE A 533 22.68 5.45 -12.50
C PHE A 533 23.94 5.53 -11.63
N VAL A 534 24.65 6.67 -11.65
CA VAL A 534 25.87 6.85 -10.84
C VAL A 534 25.54 6.76 -9.34
N GLN A 535 24.45 7.38 -8.87
CA GLN A 535 24.05 7.30 -7.45
C GLN A 535 23.72 5.87 -6.99
N LEU A 536 23.20 5.03 -7.89
CA LEU A 536 22.86 3.64 -7.59
C LEU A 536 24.06 2.69 -7.72
N PHE A 537 24.89 2.86 -8.74
CA PHE A 537 25.96 1.93 -9.10
C PHE A 537 27.32 2.27 -8.44
N LEU A 538 27.61 3.55 -8.15
CA LEU A 538 28.87 3.96 -7.55
C LEU A 538 29.17 3.28 -6.19
N PRO A 539 28.21 3.15 -5.25
CA PRO A 539 28.48 2.46 -3.98
C PRO A 539 28.94 1.00 -4.16
N LEU A 540 28.40 0.31 -5.17
CA LEU A 540 28.78 -1.07 -5.51
C LEU A 540 30.19 -1.13 -6.09
N ALA A 541 30.54 -0.19 -6.97
CA ALA A 541 31.86 -0.12 -7.59
C ALA A 541 32.97 0.38 -6.63
N GLU A 542 32.64 1.24 -5.66
CA GLU A 542 33.60 1.76 -4.68
C GLU A 542 33.97 0.74 -3.60
N SER A 543 33.06 -0.18 -3.26
CA SER A 543 33.27 -1.20 -2.23
C SER A 543 34.49 -2.09 -2.52
N GLU A 544 35.44 -2.09 -1.57
CA GLU A 544 36.66 -2.91 -1.66
C GLU A 544 36.38 -4.41 -1.56
N GLU A 545 35.30 -4.82 -0.89
CA GLU A 545 34.91 -6.23 -0.81
C GLU A 545 34.43 -6.78 -2.17
N VAL A 546 33.73 -5.92 -2.93
CA VAL A 546 33.17 -6.25 -4.24
C VAL A 546 34.25 -6.15 -5.32
N THR A 547 35.01 -5.05 -5.40
CA THR A 547 35.93 -4.80 -6.53
C THR A 547 37.43 -4.91 -6.18
N GLY A 548 37.80 -5.16 -4.92
CA GLY A 548 39.20 -5.17 -4.47
C GLY A 548 40.07 -6.24 -5.14
N GLY A 549 39.49 -7.36 -5.58
CA GLY A 549 40.21 -8.37 -6.38
C GLY A 549 40.44 -7.96 -7.83
N VAL A 550 39.47 -7.27 -8.44
CA VAL A 550 39.52 -6.82 -9.85
C VAL A 550 40.53 -5.69 -10.04
N ARG A 551 40.59 -4.77 -9.06
CA ARG A 551 41.60 -3.69 -9.00
C ARG A 551 43.05 -4.21 -8.88
N GLY A 552 43.24 -5.47 -8.46
CA GLY A 552 44.55 -6.09 -8.26
C GLY A 552 44.98 -7.10 -9.34
N GLU A 553 44.07 -7.57 -10.19
CA GLU A 553 44.36 -8.50 -11.29
C GLU A 553 44.98 -7.81 -12.53
N GLY A 554 45.05 -6.47 -12.52
CA GLY A 554 45.98 -5.71 -13.35
C GLY A 554 47.43 -5.96 -12.91
N GLN A 555 47.99 -7.10 -13.32
CA GLN A 555 49.40 -7.42 -13.13
C GLN A 555 50.28 -6.25 -13.59
N VAL A 556 51.06 -5.75 -12.63
CA VAL A 556 52.45 -5.32 -12.80
C VAL A 556 52.72 -4.44 -14.02
N ALA A 557 52.93 -3.16 -13.73
CA ALA A 557 53.62 -2.19 -14.56
C ALA A 557 54.79 -2.80 -15.38
N ALA A 558 54.48 -3.23 -16.60
CA ALA A 558 55.38 -3.37 -17.71
C ALA A 558 54.51 -3.48 -18.97
N THR A 559 54.57 -2.48 -19.84
CA THR A 559 53.88 -2.38 -21.14
C THR A 559 52.41 -1.90 -21.09
N GLY A 560 52.21 -0.59 -20.97
CA GLY A 560 51.16 0.18 -21.64
C GLY A 560 49.71 -0.35 -21.70
N GLY A 561 49.23 -1.07 -20.69
CA GLY A 561 47.88 -1.65 -20.63
C GLY A 561 46.81 -0.66 -20.18
N GLU A 562 45.61 -0.82 -20.72
CA GLU A 562 44.39 -0.06 -20.44
C GLU A 562 44.10 0.04 -18.93
N ALA A 563 43.56 1.18 -18.48
CA ALA A 563 43.16 1.36 -17.10
C ALA A 563 42.07 0.34 -16.75
N ASP A 564 42.10 -0.22 -15.53
CA ASP A 564 41.04 -1.07 -15.00
C ASP A 564 39.68 -0.36 -15.14
N ALA A 565 38.69 -1.00 -15.77
CA ALA A 565 37.39 -0.42 -16.10
C ALA A 565 36.66 0.13 -14.85
N VAL A 566 36.87 -0.50 -13.69
CA VAL A 566 36.35 -0.02 -12.39
C VAL A 566 36.99 1.31 -12.02
N SER A 567 38.31 1.41 -12.17
CA SER A 567 39.09 2.61 -11.86
C SER A 567 38.76 3.76 -12.82
N GLU A 568 38.57 3.47 -14.11
CA GLU A 568 38.12 4.45 -15.12
C GLU A 568 36.71 4.99 -14.80
N PHE A 569 35.77 4.10 -14.45
CA PHE A 569 34.43 4.48 -14.02
C PHE A 569 34.44 5.41 -12.79
N ILE A 570 35.21 5.05 -11.75
CA ILE A 570 35.32 5.87 -10.53
C ILE A 570 35.97 7.22 -10.82
N MET A 571 37.02 7.27 -11.64
CA MET A 571 37.66 8.53 -12.05
C MET A 571 36.69 9.44 -12.80
N HIS A 572 35.92 8.87 -13.74
CA HIS A 572 34.89 9.61 -14.47
C HIS A 572 33.80 10.14 -13.53
N CYS A 573 33.32 9.33 -12.57
CA CYS A 573 32.32 9.76 -11.59
C CYS A 573 32.85 10.89 -10.69
N LYS A 574 34.11 10.80 -10.26
CA LYS A 574 34.79 11.85 -9.46
C LYS A 574 34.94 13.16 -10.21
N SER A 575 35.27 13.10 -11.50
CA SER A 575 35.43 14.29 -12.35
C SER A 575 34.11 15.01 -12.62
N ASN A 576 33.00 14.27 -12.78
CA ASN A 576 31.76 14.82 -13.34
C ASN A 576 30.60 14.97 -12.34
N TYR A 577 30.60 14.24 -11.21
CA TYR A 577 29.47 14.24 -10.27
C TYR A 577 29.87 14.59 -8.82
N ILE A 578 31.10 14.26 -8.39
CA ILE A 578 31.55 14.50 -7.00
C ILE A 578 32.00 15.95 -6.75
N MET A 579 32.16 16.78 -7.79
CA MET A 579 32.35 18.23 -7.62
C MET A 579 31.04 19.02 -7.37
N MET A 580 29.88 18.37 -7.22
CA MET A 580 28.59 19.01 -6.93
C MET A 580 27.93 18.59 -5.61
N SER A 581 28.67 18.00 -4.66
CA SER A 581 28.20 17.81 -3.28
C SER A 581 28.73 18.89 -2.34
#